data_AF-A0A397U433-F1
#
_entry.id   AF-A0A397U433-F1
#
_cell.length_a   1.000
_cell.length_b   1.000
_cell.length_c   1.000
_cell.angle_alpha   90.00
_cell.angle_beta   90.00
_cell.angle_gamma   90.00
#
_symmetry.space_group_name_H-M   'P 1'
#
loop_
_entity.id
_entity.type
_entity.pdbx_description
1 polymer ?
#
loop_
_entity_poly.entity_id
_entity_poly.type
_entity_poly.pdbx_seq_one_letter_code
_entity_poly.pdbx_strand_id
1 'polypeptide(L)'
;MEGYLCRQDILSNKGLQSTSNVWSEFYAELCGSILNLWKIENNIDSGQLEIVQTPIVINVSNYSTDICSPVLDDDGLQRNNVFLLSAGSGDKFYLQAANDSLLNLWVSAIRLSCYESSRLQEVYTATLLKRTGLREILSSTVLVKGKLEGYLQVQFTSTDEPKKYWVVVSDHRAEDKKKKADLAFARGQALFYETKKSKKPFMTLANVLKTYAIYPENPTMIDKTISFRVEGNLFPAKQTDSKPGDFVNLSAESINEMAKWLIGFFDSFKMYGRPKELLYDFKDPISPFFAVPTGR
;
A
#
# COMPACT_ATOMS: atom_id res chain seq x y z
N MET A 1 -1.03 -4.47 -20.28
CA MET A 1 -0.68 -5.89 -20.54
C MET A 1 -1.98 -6.65 -20.65
N GLU A 2 -2.12 -7.55 -21.61
CA GLU A 2 -3.37 -8.30 -21.80
C GLU A 2 -3.10 -9.77 -22.17
N GLY A 3 -4.09 -10.62 -21.93
CA GLY A 3 -4.03 -12.04 -22.26
C GLY A 3 -4.90 -12.91 -21.39
N TYR A 4 -4.91 -14.20 -21.67
CA TYR A 4 -5.72 -15.19 -20.94
C TYR A 4 -5.05 -15.64 -19.64
N LEU A 5 -5.86 -15.76 -18.59
CA LEU A 5 -5.47 -16.26 -17.27
C LEU A 5 -6.57 -17.16 -16.70
N CYS A 6 -6.18 -18.23 -16.00
CA CYS A 6 -7.13 -18.95 -15.15
C CYS A 6 -7.06 -18.40 -13.73
N ARG A 7 -8.21 -18.23 -13.07
CA ARG A 7 -8.29 -17.70 -11.70
C ARG A 7 -8.99 -18.68 -10.77
N GLN A 8 -8.48 -18.78 -9.55
CA GLN A 8 -9.13 -19.46 -8.43
C GLN A 8 -9.18 -18.53 -7.21
N ASP A 9 -10.37 -18.31 -6.65
CA ASP A 9 -10.54 -17.49 -5.45
C ASP A 9 -10.23 -18.30 -4.18
N ILE A 10 -9.44 -17.70 -3.28
CA ILE A 10 -9.08 -18.30 -1.98
C ILE A 10 -9.89 -17.62 -0.87
N LEU A 11 -9.83 -16.29 -0.82
CA LEU A 11 -10.49 -15.44 0.16
C LEU A 11 -11.12 -14.26 -0.56
N SER A 12 -12.36 -13.93 -0.22
CA SER A 12 -13.07 -12.74 -0.72
C SER A 12 -13.24 -11.71 0.40
N ASN A 13 -13.41 -10.42 0.07
CA ASN A 13 -13.63 -9.26 0.95
C ASN A 13 -14.71 -9.43 2.03
N LYS A 14 -15.50 -10.52 2.01
CA LYS A 14 -16.42 -10.88 3.09
C LYS A 14 -15.78 -11.74 4.21
N GLY A 15 -14.48 -12.02 4.14
CA GLY A 15 -13.76 -12.88 5.09
C GLY A 15 -14.16 -14.35 5.04
N LEU A 16 -15.04 -14.74 4.11
CA LEU A 16 -15.41 -16.12 3.86
C LEU A 16 -14.34 -16.74 2.96
N GLN A 17 -13.78 -17.87 3.40
CA GLN A 17 -13.02 -18.74 2.51
C GLN A 17 -13.94 -19.15 1.36
N SER A 18 -13.44 -19.08 0.12
CA SER A 18 -14.18 -19.62 -1.01
C SER A 18 -14.42 -21.10 -0.75
N THR A 19 -15.68 -21.53 -0.75
CA THR A 19 -16.03 -22.95 -0.61
C THR A 19 -15.83 -23.73 -1.90
N SER A 20 -15.49 -23.05 -3.00
CA SER A 20 -15.24 -23.67 -4.30
C SER A 20 -13.82 -23.35 -4.76
N ASN A 21 -13.02 -24.39 -4.97
CA ASN A 21 -11.69 -24.30 -5.58
C ASN A 21 -11.78 -24.29 -7.11
N VAL A 22 -12.92 -23.86 -7.67
CA VAL A 22 -13.14 -23.92 -9.11
C VAL A 22 -12.29 -22.87 -9.82
N TRP A 23 -11.48 -23.35 -10.77
CA TRP A 23 -10.75 -22.49 -11.67
C TRP A 23 -11.66 -22.05 -12.83
N SER A 24 -11.65 -20.76 -13.12
CA SER A 24 -12.37 -20.18 -14.25
C SER A 24 -11.41 -19.46 -15.17
N GLU A 25 -11.67 -19.53 -16.47
CA GLU A 25 -10.88 -18.82 -17.48
C GLU A 25 -11.34 -17.37 -17.63
N PHE A 26 -10.39 -16.47 -17.78
CA PHE A 26 -10.62 -15.05 -17.97
C PHE A 26 -9.74 -14.52 -19.09
N TYR A 27 -10.29 -13.60 -19.89
CA TYR A 27 -9.46 -12.61 -20.57
C TYR A 27 -9.12 -11.51 -19.56
N ALA A 28 -7.86 -11.14 -19.46
CA ALA A 28 -7.37 -10.16 -18.50
C ALA A 28 -6.70 -8.99 -19.21
N GLU A 29 -6.92 -7.78 -18.71
CA GLU A 29 -6.25 -6.57 -19.15
C GLU A 29 -5.81 -5.74 -17.93
N LEU A 30 -4.52 -5.47 -17.83
CA LEU A 30 -3.91 -4.56 -16.85
C LEU A 30 -3.62 -3.20 -17.52
N CYS A 31 -4.36 -2.18 -17.08
CA CYS A 31 -4.27 -0.79 -17.52
C CYS A 31 -4.03 0.13 -16.32
N GLY A 32 -2.82 0.71 -16.23
CA GLY A 32 -2.39 1.39 -15.01
C GLY A 32 -2.47 0.42 -13.82
N SER A 33 -3.13 0.83 -12.74
CA SER A 33 -3.39 -0.01 -11.56
C SER A 33 -4.70 -0.80 -11.58
N ILE A 34 -5.39 -0.82 -12.73
CA ILE A 34 -6.68 -1.49 -12.87
C ILE A 34 -6.49 -2.79 -13.65
N LEU A 35 -6.87 -3.90 -13.03
CA LEU A 35 -6.94 -5.22 -13.64
C LEU A 35 -8.41 -5.54 -13.95
N ASN A 36 -8.74 -5.57 -15.24
CA ASN A 36 -10.04 -5.97 -15.75
C ASN A 36 -10.01 -7.47 -16.08
N LEU A 37 -11.03 -8.21 -15.65
CA LEU A 37 -11.16 -9.64 -15.88
C LEU A 37 -12.53 -9.95 -16.47
N TRP A 38 -12.56 -10.39 -17.73
CA TRP A 38 -13.77 -10.86 -18.40
C TRP A 38 -13.82 -12.38 -18.32
N LYS A 39 -14.82 -12.91 -17.59
CA LYS A 39 -15.01 -14.35 -17.47
C LYS A 39 -15.38 -14.94 -18.82
N ILE A 40 -14.74 -16.05 -19.17
CA ILE A 40 -15.04 -16.81 -20.38
C ILE A 40 -16.00 -17.94 -20.00
N GLU A 41 -17.11 -18.02 -20.71
CA GLU A 41 -18.05 -19.13 -20.59
C GLU A 41 -17.97 -19.98 -21.86
N ASN A 42 -17.64 -21.26 -21.70
CA ASN A 42 -17.64 -22.20 -22.81
C ASN A 42 -19.09 -22.59 -23.12
N ASN A 43 -19.69 -21.92 -24.08
CA ASN A 43 -21.01 -22.29 -24.57
C ASN A 43 -20.85 -23.51 -25.50
N ILE A 44 -21.20 -24.69 -24.99
CA ILE A 44 -20.99 -25.99 -25.65
C ILE A 44 -21.74 -26.06 -27.00
N ASP A 45 -22.78 -25.26 -27.18
CA ASP A 45 -23.70 -25.33 -28.32
C ASP A 45 -23.30 -24.46 -29.53
N SER A 46 -22.40 -23.48 -29.41
CA SER A 46 -22.11 -22.52 -30.49
C SER A 46 -20.67 -22.56 -31.03
N GLY A 47 -19.75 -23.24 -30.35
CA GLY A 47 -18.33 -23.30 -30.77
C GLY A 47 -17.62 -21.94 -30.79
N GLN A 48 -18.25 -20.89 -30.25
CA GLN A 48 -17.71 -19.53 -30.18
C GLN A 48 -17.54 -19.11 -28.71
N LEU A 49 -16.37 -18.54 -28.40
CA LEU A 49 -16.09 -17.92 -27.10
C LEU A 49 -16.86 -16.59 -27.03
N GLU A 50 -18.00 -16.57 -26.35
CA GLU A 50 -18.74 -15.33 -26.10
C GLU A 50 -18.25 -14.69 -24.79
N ILE A 51 -17.91 -13.39 -24.83
CA ILE A 51 -17.66 -12.59 -23.63
C ILE A 51 -19.02 -12.12 -23.12
N VAL A 52 -19.61 -12.85 -22.18
CA VAL A 52 -21.01 -12.68 -21.79
C VAL A 52 -21.21 -11.65 -20.65
N GLN A 53 -20.15 -11.24 -19.95
CA GLN A 53 -20.30 -10.48 -18.68
C GLN A 53 -19.48 -9.19 -18.61
N THR A 54 -20.01 -8.22 -17.85
CA THR A 54 -19.27 -7.03 -17.38
C THR A 54 -17.99 -7.47 -16.67
N PRO A 55 -16.83 -6.82 -16.95
CA PRO A 55 -15.58 -7.24 -16.34
C PRO A 55 -15.62 -7.08 -14.81
N ILE A 56 -14.95 -8.01 -14.13
CA ILE A 56 -14.55 -7.82 -12.74
C ILE A 56 -13.39 -6.83 -12.75
N VAL A 57 -13.58 -5.67 -12.12
CA VAL A 57 -12.59 -4.59 -12.06
C VAL A 57 -11.90 -4.61 -10.70
N ILE A 58 -10.58 -4.80 -10.69
CA ILE A 58 -9.78 -4.88 -9.46
C ILE A 58 -8.71 -3.79 -9.49
N ASN A 59 -8.62 -2.97 -8.43
CA ASN A 59 -7.50 -2.05 -8.26
C ASN A 59 -6.34 -2.77 -7.57
N VAL A 60 -5.27 -3.05 -8.32
CA VAL A 60 -4.12 -3.83 -7.83
C VAL A 60 -3.10 -3.00 -7.06
N SER A 61 -3.30 -1.69 -6.88
CA SER A 61 -2.28 -0.77 -6.31
C SER A 61 -1.66 -1.21 -4.97
N ASN A 62 -2.37 -2.02 -4.18
CA ASN A 62 -1.92 -2.50 -2.87
C ASN A 62 -1.83 -4.04 -2.79
N TYR A 63 -1.83 -4.72 -3.94
CA TYR A 63 -1.70 -6.17 -3.98
C TYR A 63 -0.23 -6.57 -4.00
N SER A 64 0.10 -7.61 -3.24
CA SER A 64 1.36 -8.33 -3.37
C SER A 64 1.22 -9.47 -4.39
N THR A 65 2.33 -9.81 -5.03
CA THR A 65 2.43 -10.94 -5.96
C THR A 65 3.48 -11.92 -5.46
N ASP A 66 3.12 -13.19 -5.35
CA ASP A 66 4.03 -14.27 -4.98
C ASP A 66 3.95 -15.39 -6.01
N ILE A 67 5.07 -15.73 -6.65
CA ILE A 67 5.13 -16.89 -7.55
C ILE A 67 5.05 -18.15 -6.69
N CYS A 68 4.11 -19.02 -7.02
CA CYS A 68 3.84 -20.22 -6.24
C CYS A 68 4.59 -21.42 -6.81
N SER A 69 4.93 -22.35 -5.92
CA SER A 69 5.16 -23.74 -6.36
C SER A 69 3.86 -24.29 -6.97
N PRO A 70 3.94 -25.33 -7.83
CA PRO A 70 2.76 -25.89 -8.45
C PRO A 70 1.66 -26.23 -7.44
N VAL A 71 0.42 -25.84 -7.76
CA VAL A 71 -0.75 -25.99 -6.88
C VAL A 71 -1.57 -27.18 -7.35
N LEU A 72 -2.08 -27.99 -6.41
CA LEU A 72 -2.99 -29.09 -6.73
C LEU A 72 -4.42 -28.54 -6.85
N ASP A 73 -5.10 -28.90 -7.94
CA ASP A 73 -6.54 -28.68 -8.10
C ASP A 73 -7.34 -29.74 -7.29
N ASP A 74 -8.65 -29.55 -7.17
CA ASP A 74 -9.55 -30.49 -6.47
C ASP A 74 -9.51 -31.90 -7.09
N ASP A 75 -9.28 -31.99 -8.39
CA ASP A 75 -9.12 -33.26 -9.12
C ASP A 75 -7.73 -33.91 -8.93
N GLY A 76 -6.86 -33.32 -8.10
CA GLY A 76 -5.48 -33.76 -7.87
C GLY A 76 -4.53 -33.43 -9.04
N LEU A 77 -4.99 -32.68 -10.03
CA LEU A 77 -4.17 -32.21 -11.15
C LEU A 77 -3.24 -31.09 -10.71
N GLN A 78 -1.95 -31.20 -11.07
CA GLN A 78 -0.95 -30.19 -10.76
C GLN A 78 -1.04 -29.02 -11.75
N ARG A 79 -1.39 -27.84 -11.26
CA ARG A 79 -1.30 -26.58 -12.00
C ARG A 79 0.07 -25.92 -11.80
N ASN A 80 0.79 -25.79 -12.90
CA ASN A 80 2.05 -25.04 -12.98
C ASN A 80 1.79 -23.59 -13.40
N ASN A 81 2.82 -22.74 -13.28
CA ASN A 81 2.80 -21.33 -13.67
C ASN A 81 1.75 -20.50 -12.93
N VAL A 82 1.64 -20.74 -11.63
CA VAL A 82 0.66 -20.10 -10.74
C VAL A 82 1.36 -19.00 -9.92
N PHE A 83 0.67 -17.88 -9.75
CA PHE A 83 1.05 -16.84 -8.81
C PHE A 83 -0.15 -16.41 -7.97
N LEU A 84 0.13 -16.04 -6.72
CA LEU A 84 -0.84 -15.50 -5.79
C LEU A 84 -0.90 -13.99 -5.95
N LEU A 85 -2.12 -13.45 -6.03
CA LEU A 85 -2.39 -12.03 -5.86
C LEU A 85 -3.13 -11.82 -4.53
N SER A 86 -2.59 -10.97 -3.64
CA SER A 86 -3.12 -10.79 -2.28
C SER A 86 -3.20 -9.32 -1.84
N ALA A 87 -4.38 -8.85 -1.45
CA ALA A 87 -4.61 -7.54 -0.83
C ALA A 87 -4.42 -7.59 0.70
N GLY A 88 -3.26 -8.08 1.16
CA GLY A 88 -2.97 -8.21 2.59
C GLY A 88 -3.93 -9.15 3.34
N SER A 89 -4.83 -8.58 4.14
CA SER A 89 -5.90 -9.27 4.88
C SER A 89 -7.18 -9.49 4.08
N GLY A 90 -7.35 -8.80 2.94
CA GLY A 90 -8.54 -8.86 2.09
C GLY A 90 -8.51 -9.98 1.05
N ASP A 91 -8.94 -9.65 -0.16
CA ASP A 91 -9.01 -10.57 -1.31
C ASP A 91 -7.68 -11.30 -1.57
N LYS A 92 -7.80 -12.61 -1.81
CA LYS A 92 -6.70 -13.47 -2.26
C LYS A 92 -7.19 -14.43 -3.31
N PHE A 93 -6.46 -14.52 -4.40
CA PHE A 93 -6.77 -15.43 -5.48
C PHE A 93 -5.50 -15.84 -6.22
N TYR A 94 -5.50 -17.06 -6.73
CA TYR A 94 -4.48 -17.53 -7.64
C TYR A 94 -4.80 -17.10 -9.06
N LEU A 95 -3.75 -16.82 -9.82
CA LEU A 95 -3.78 -16.65 -11.27
C LEU A 95 -2.79 -17.62 -11.90
N GLN A 96 -3.20 -18.26 -12.97
CA GLN A 96 -2.38 -19.18 -13.75
C GLN A 96 -2.12 -18.59 -15.14
N ALA A 97 -0.85 -18.51 -15.52
CA ALA A 97 -0.44 -18.17 -16.87
C ALA A 97 -0.20 -19.43 -17.72
N ALA A 98 -0.29 -19.30 -19.04
CA ALA A 98 -0.11 -20.45 -19.95
C ALA A 98 1.31 -21.05 -19.91
N ASN A 99 2.33 -20.26 -19.60
CA ASN A 99 3.72 -20.70 -19.48
C ASN A 99 4.52 -19.80 -18.52
N ASP A 100 5.73 -20.22 -18.18
CA ASP A 100 6.64 -19.51 -17.26
C ASP A 100 7.04 -18.11 -17.76
N SER A 101 7.20 -17.91 -19.07
CA SER A 101 7.51 -16.58 -19.62
C SER A 101 6.36 -15.60 -19.39
N LEU A 102 5.11 -16.03 -19.60
CA LEU A 102 3.92 -15.21 -19.37
C LEU A 102 3.68 -14.98 -17.88
N LEU A 103 3.93 -15.99 -17.03
CA LEU A 103 3.91 -15.84 -15.58
C LEU A 103 4.82 -14.69 -15.12
N ASN A 104 6.09 -14.73 -15.53
CA ASN A 104 7.07 -13.70 -15.16
C ASN A 104 6.68 -12.32 -15.71
N LEU A 105 6.13 -12.26 -16.93
CA LEU A 105 5.66 -11.01 -17.52
C LEU A 105 4.47 -10.41 -16.74
N TRP A 106 3.48 -11.22 -16.38
CA TRP A 106 2.33 -10.79 -15.59
C TRP A 106 2.73 -10.31 -14.20
N VAL A 107 3.55 -11.09 -13.49
CA VAL A 107 4.04 -10.70 -12.15
C VAL A 107 4.85 -9.41 -12.22
N SER A 108 5.70 -9.25 -13.23
CA SER A 108 6.50 -8.03 -13.42
C SER A 108 5.63 -6.82 -13.74
N ALA A 109 4.66 -6.98 -14.65
CA ALA A 109 3.75 -5.90 -15.04
C ALA A 109 2.89 -5.42 -13.86
N ILE A 110 2.37 -6.35 -13.04
CA ILE A 110 1.61 -6.00 -11.83
C ILE A 110 2.49 -5.30 -10.82
N ARG A 111 3.70 -5.82 -10.52
CA ARG A 111 4.64 -5.18 -9.58
C ARG A 111 5.02 -3.76 -10.03
N LEU A 112 5.30 -3.60 -11.33
CA LEU A 112 5.61 -2.30 -11.91
C LEU A 112 4.43 -1.33 -11.79
N SER A 113 3.22 -1.79 -12.11
CA SER A 113 1.99 -1.02 -11.94
C SER A 113 1.77 -0.55 -10.48
N CYS A 114 1.95 -1.43 -9.50
CA CYS A 114 1.87 -1.06 -8.08
C CYS A 114 2.93 -0.01 -7.71
N TYR A 115 4.16 -0.18 -8.19
CA TYR A 115 5.26 0.76 -7.96
C TYR A 115 4.97 2.15 -8.55
N GLU A 116 4.51 2.21 -9.80
CA GLU A 116 4.15 3.45 -10.48
C GLU A 116 2.98 4.15 -9.76
N SER A 117 1.95 3.39 -9.36
CA SER A 117 0.81 3.91 -8.60
C SER A 117 1.24 4.55 -7.28
N SER A 118 2.12 3.90 -6.50
CA SER A 118 2.63 4.52 -5.26
C SER A 118 3.49 5.74 -5.55
N ARG A 119 4.30 5.70 -6.62
CA ARG A 119 5.16 6.82 -6.98
C ARG A 119 4.36 8.06 -7.35
N LEU A 120 3.26 7.91 -8.09
CA LEU A 120 2.34 9.02 -8.39
C LEU A 120 1.78 9.67 -7.12
N GLN A 121 1.49 8.89 -6.08
CA GLN A 121 1.02 9.41 -4.80
C GLN A 121 2.10 10.21 -4.06
N GLU A 122 3.36 9.76 -4.09
CA GLU A 122 4.50 10.48 -3.52
C GLU A 122 4.73 11.82 -4.24
N VAL A 123 4.67 11.81 -5.57
CA VAL A 123 4.78 13.03 -6.40
C VAL A 123 3.64 14.00 -6.12
N TYR A 124 2.41 13.49 -6.05
CA TYR A 124 1.25 14.27 -5.63
C TYR A 124 1.47 14.90 -4.26
N THR A 125 1.95 14.12 -3.29
CA THR A 125 2.21 14.59 -1.93
C THR A 125 3.24 15.72 -1.91
N ALA A 126 4.37 15.52 -2.58
CA ALA A 126 5.43 16.53 -2.62
C ALA A 126 4.98 17.80 -3.36
N THR A 127 4.13 17.66 -4.39
CA THR A 127 3.51 18.80 -5.09
C THR A 127 2.49 19.52 -4.21
N LEU A 128 1.67 18.78 -3.47
CA LEU A 128 0.68 19.31 -2.53
C LEU A 128 1.35 20.15 -1.45
N LEU A 129 2.41 19.63 -0.83
CA LEU A 129 3.13 20.31 0.25
C LEU A 129 3.83 21.60 -0.21
N LYS A 130 4.17 21.73 -1.49
CA LYS A 130 4.77 22.94 -2.08
C LYS A 130 3.80 24.10 -2.26
N ARG A 131 2.49 23.89 -2.12
CA ARG A 131 1.48 24.95 -2.25
C ARG A 131 1.72 26.05 -1.22
N THR A 132 1.41 27.29 -1.60
CA THR A 132 1.70 28.51 -0.81
C THR A 132 1.22 28.44 0.64
N GLY A 133 0.08 27.81 0.94
CA GLY A 133 -0.44 27.66 2.30
C GLY A 133 0.18 26.54 3.16
N LEU A 134 0.92 25.60 2.57
CA LEU A 134 1.55 24.47 3.27
C LEU A 134 3.08 24.57 3.31
N ARG A 135 3.66 25.38 2.42
CA ARG A 135 5.10 25.55 2.26
C ARG A 135 5.78 26.06 3.54
N GLU A 136 5.09 26.87 4.34
CA GLU A 136 5.63 27.33 5.62
C GLU A 136 5.89 26.18 6.59
N ILE A 137 5.02 25.16 6.59
CA ILE A 137 5.16 23.96 7.42
C ILE A 137 6.38 23.13 6.98
N LEU A 138 6.70 23.13 5.68
CA LEU A 138 7.89 22.46 5.15
C LEU A 138 9.21 23.11 5.56
N SER A 139 9.23 24.35 6.02
CA SER A 139 10.49 25.10 6.24
C SER A 139 11.36 24.56 7.37
N SER A 140 10.76 23.87 8.34
CA SER A 140 11.45 23.35 9.53
C SER A 140 10.90 21.99 9.93
N THR A 141 11.51 21.37 10.92
CA THR A 141 10.95 20.14 11.49
C THR A 141 9.74 20.46 12.37
N VAL A 142 8.71 19.62 12.26
CA VAL A 142 7.52 19.69 13.13
C VAL A 142 7.70 18.92 14.43
N LEU A 143 8.82 18.21 14.59
CA LEU A 143 9.09 17.38 15.76
C LEU A 143 9.51 18.25 16.95
N VAL A 144 8.81 18.13 18.07
CA VAL A 144 9.16 18.75 19.35
C VAL A 144 9.89 17.71 20.20
N LYS A 145 11.17 17.95 20.48
CA LYS A 145 12.05 16.98 21.19
C LYS A 145 12.07 15.59 20.49
N GLY A 146 12.10 15.59 19.16
CA GLY A 146 12.15 14.37 18.33
C GLY A 146 10.82 13.62 18.21
N LYS A 147 9.69 14.26 18.55
CA LYS A 147 8.36 13.63 18.50
C LYS A 147 7.28 14.56 17.97
N LEU A 148 6.25 13.96 17.37
CA LEU A 148 4.96 14.58 17.09
C LEU A 148 3.86 13.69 17.67
N GLU A 149 2.94 14.28 18.42
CA GLU A 149 1.86 13.56 19.09
C GLU A 149 0.50 14.25 18.90
N GLY A 150 -0.56 13.47 18.78
CA GLY A 150 -1.91 14.01 18.60
C GLY A 150 -2.94 12.94 18.32
N TYR A 151 -4.21 13.36 18.23
CA TYR A 151 -5.28 12.46 17.82
C TYR A 151 -5.38 12.40 16.30
N LEU A 152 -5.57 11.19 15.78
CA LEU A 152 -5.87 10.92 14.38
C LEU A 152 -7.00 9.89 14.29
N GLN A 153 -7.76 9.95 13.20
CA GLN A 153 -8.56 8.80 12.79
C GLN A 153 -7.62 7.81 12.11
N VAL A 154 -7.64 6.55 12.52
CA VAL A 154 -6.72 5.52 12.04
C VAL A 154 -7.52 4.31 11.59
N GLN A 155 -7.19 3.80 10.41
CA GLN A 155 -7.73 2.57 9.86
C GLN A 155 -6.55 1.66 9.50
N PHE A 156 -6.47 0.52 10.19
CA PHE A 156 -5.52 -0.54 9.91
C PHE A 156 -6.07 -1.46 8.81
N THR A 157 -5.22 -2.20 8.12
CA THR A 157 -5.63 -3.22 7.13
C THR A 157 -6.55 -4.29 7.71
N SER A 158 -6.47 -4.56 9.02
CA SER A 158 -7.32 -5.52 9.71
C SER A 158 -8.68 -4.95 10.16
N THR A 159 -8.98 -3.68 9.88
CA THR A 159 -10.18 -2.99 10.40
C THR A 159 -10.98 -2.33 9.29
N ASP A 160 -12.29 -2.56 9.25
CA ASP A 160 -13.17 -1.98 8.24
C ASP A 160 -13.41 -0.48 8.47
N GLU A 161 -13.55 -0.04 9.73
CA GLU A 161 -13.88 1.36 10.05
C GLU A 161 -12.72 2.11 10.73
N PRO A 162 -12.49 3.39 10.37
CA PRO A 162 -11.53 4.24 11.04
C PRO A 162 -11.96 4.54 12.48
N LYS A 163 -11.00 4.56 13.41
CA LYS A 163 -11.22 4.91 14.83
C LYS A 163 -10.24 5.96 15.31
N LYS A 164 -10.66 6.77 16.29
CA LYS A 164 -9.83 7.83 16.87
C LYS A 164 -8.82 7.24 17.86
N TYR A 165 -7.53 7.44 17.60
CA TYR A 165 -6.44 7.01 18.46
C TYR A 165 -5.49 8.15 18.78
N TRP A 166 -4.77 8.02 19.91
CA TRP A 166 -3.63 8.87 20.20
C TRP A 166 -2.39 8.30 19.53
N VAL A 167 -1.79 9.05 18.61
CA VAL A 167 -0.65 8.65 17.81
C VAL A 167 0.58 9.43 18.26
N VAL A 168 1.72 8.76 18.35
CA VAL A 168 3.03 9.37 18.63
C VAL A 168 4.02 8.88 17.59
N VAL A 169 4.51 9.76 16.73
CA VAL A 169 5.61 9.46 15.80
C VAL A 169 6.92 10.06 16.36
N SER A 170 8.00 9.29 16.32
CA SER A 170 9.30 9.70 16.86
C SER A 170 10.47 9.26 16.00
N ASP A 171 11.55 10.05 16.01
CA ASP A 171 12.80 9.79 15.30
C ASP A 171 13.74 8.76 15.98
N HIS A 172 13.31 8.23 17.13
CA HIS A 172 14.02 7.24 17.95
C HIS A 172 13.07 6.15 18.44
N ARG A 173 13.59 4.96 18.78
CA ARG A 173 12.80 3.88 19.36
C ARG A 173 12.68 4.02 20.88
N ALA A 174 11.57 3.55 21.44
CA ALA A 174 11.33 3.58 22.89
C ALA A 174 12.38 2.77 23.69
N GLU A 175 12.96 1.75 23.05
CA GLU A 175 13.96 0.83 23.62
C GLU A 175 15.38 1.43 23.68
N ASP A 176 15.65 2.52 22.96
CA ASP A 176 16.98 3.12 22.82
C ASP A 176 17.49 3.85 24.08
N LYS A 177 16.70 3.92 25.16
CA LYS A 177 17.13 4.53 26.43
C LYS A 177 18.32 3.83 27.12
N LYS A 178 18.81 2.69 26.60
CA LYS A 178 19.89 1.91 27.25
C LYS A 178 21.15 1.62 26.43
N LYS A 179 21.28 1.97 25.14
CA LYS A 179 22.54 1.75 24.40
C LYS A 179 22.84 2.86 23.39
N LYS A 180 23.99 3.54 23.57
CA LYS A 180 24.67 4.29 22.49
C LYS A 180 25.10 3.26 21.44
N ALA A 181 24.42 3.21 20.30
CA ALA A 181 24.86 2.40 19.18
C ALA A 181 24.75 3.21 17.89
N ASP A 182 25.91 3.45 17.28
CA ASP A 182 26.18 4.10 15.99
C ASP A 182 25.61 3.31 14.81
N LEU A 183 24.28 3.25 14.66
CA LEU A 183 23.66 2.72 13.44
C LEU A 183 22.76 3.77 12.81
N ALA A 184 23.24 4.30 11.68
CA ALA A 184 22.78 5.49 10.98
C ALA A 184 21.48 5.31 10.16
N PHE A 185 20.86 4.12 10.17
CA PHE A 185 19.60 3.87 9.47
C PHE A 185 18.41 4.17 10.39
N ALA A 186 17.51 5.04 9.92
CA ALA A 186 16.48 5.73 10.69
C ALA A 186 15.65 4.80 11.60
N ARG A 187 15.76 5.02 12.92
CA ARG A 187 15.03 4.30 13.98
C ARG A 187 13.65 4.91 14.24
N GLY A 188 13.02 5.48 13.22
CA GLY A 188 11.69 6.03 13.36
C GLY A 188 10.70 4.96 13.85
N GLN A 189 9.72 5.37 14.64
CA GLN A 189 8.58 4.54 15.00
C GLN A 189 7.34 5.40 15.14
N ALA A 190 6.17 4.83 14.84
CA ALA A 190 4.89 5.40 15.22
C ALA A 190 4.18 4.46 16.19
N LEU A 191 3.69 5.01 17.30
CA LEU A 191 3.04 4.29 18.39
C LEU A 191 1.56 4.68 18.43
N PHE A 192 0.69 3.68 18.51
CA PHE A 192 -0.76 3.87 18.56
C PHE A 192 -1.29 3.48 19.93
N TYR A 193 -2.02 4.40 20.54
CA TYR A 193 -2.61 4.25 21.87
C TYR A 193 -4.12 4.44 21.78
N GLU A 194 -4.88 3.63 22.54
CA GLU A 194 -6.34 3.79 22.69
C GLU A 194 -6.71 5.23 23.09
N THR A 195 -5.97 5.82 24.02
CA THR A 195 -6.15 7.21 24.46
C THR A 195 -4.82 7.83 24.86
N LYS A 196 -4.78 9.16 25.00
CA LYS A 196 -3.62 9.88 25.55
C LYS A 196 -3.18 9.40 26.95
N LYS A 197 -4.09 8.81 27.73
CA LYS A 197 -3.81 8.32 29.10
C LYS A 197 -3.25 6.89 29.12
N SER A 198 -3.28 6.18 27.98
CA SER A 198 -2.82 4.80 27.91
C SER A 198 -1.30 4.73 28.10
N LYS A 199 -0.84 3.84 28.99
CA LYS A 199 0.59 3.72 29.35
C LYS A 199 1.42 2.96 28.31
N LYS A 200 0.80 2.07 27.54
CA LYS A 200 1.45 1.23 26.53
C LYS A 200 0.69 1.35 25.21
N PRO A 201 1.41 1.37 24.07
CA PRO A 201 0.76 1.31 22.77
C PRO A 201 0.17 -0.09 22.55
N PHE A 202 -0.95 -0.17 21.84
CA PHE A 202 -1.52 -1.46 21.42
C PHE A 202 -0.96 -1.92 20.07
N MET A 203 -0.43 -0.98 19.28
CA MET A 203 0.18 -1.23 17.97
C MET A 203 1.40 -0.32 17.80
N THR A 204 2.45 -0.85 17.16
CA THR A 204 3.64 -0.10 16.77
C THR A 204 3.87 -0.25 15.27
N LEU A 205 4.11 0.85 14.57
CA LEU A 205 4.55 0.87 13.17
C LEU A 205 6.04 1.22 13.12
N ALA A 206 6.82 0.39 12.46
CA ALA A 206 8.24 0.64 12.20
C ALA A 206 8.61 0.23 10.77
N ASN A 207 9.86 0.47 10.39
CA ASN A 207 10.38 0.19 9.04
C ASN A 207 9.49 0.80 7.95
N VAL A 208 9.10 2.06 8.14
CA VAL A 208 8.26 2.77 7.16
C VAL A 208 9.04 2.92 5.86
N LEU A 209 8.42 2.48 4.77
CA LEU A 209 8.97 2.51 3.42
C LEU A 209 8.46 3.72 2.65
N LYS A 210 7.19 4.05 2.83
CA LYS A 210 6.51 5.14 2.12
C LYS A 210 5.56 5.87 3.04
N THR A 211 5.40 7.15 2.76
CA THR A 211 4.34 7.97 3.34
C THR A 211 3.87 8.97 2.30
N TYR A 212 2.56 9.06 2.09
CA TYR A 212 1.98 9.92 1.06
C TYR A 212 0.53 10.30 1.38
N ALA A 213 0.13 11.50 0.97
CA ALA A 213 -1.28 11.91 0.92
C ALA A 213 -2.04 11.04 -0.09
N ILE A 214 -3.26 10.64 0.25
CA ILE A 214 -4.09 9.83 -0.65
C ILE A 214 -4.75 10.76 -1.66
N TYR A 215 -4.43 10.60 -2.95
CA TYR A 215 -5.09 11.31 -4.03
C TYR A 215 -6.59 10.95 -4.06
N PRO A 216 -7.51 11.93 -4.07
CA PRO A 216 -8.93 11.67 -4.08
C PRO A 216 -9.40 11.17 -5.46
N GLU A 217 -10.46 10.36 -5.49
CA GLU A 217 -11.06 9.88 -6.74
C GLU A 217 -11.54 11.03 -7.64
N ASN A 218 -12.02 12.10 -7.01
CA ASN A 218 -12.40 13.33 -7.71
C ASN A 218 -11.34 14.42 -7.49
N PRO A 219 -10.68 14.92 -8.55
CA PRO A 219 -9.67 15.98 -8.44
C PRO A 219 -10.17 17.27 -7.77
N THR A 220 -11.47 17.58 -7.87
CA THR A 220 -12.07 18.76 -7.20
C THR A 220 -12.03 18.66 -5.67
N MET A 221 -11.77 17.48 -5.13
CA MET A 221 -11.70 17.21 -3.69
C MET A 221 -10.30 17.35 -3.12
N ILE A 222 -9.28 17.70 -3.93
CA ILE A 222 -7.89 17.84 -3.48
C ILE A 222 -7.76 18.77 -2.27
N ASP A 223 -8.51 19.87 -2.24
CA ASP A 223 -8.49 20.83 -1.12
C ASP A 223 -9.16 20.32 0.16
N LYS A 224 -9.92 19.22 0.06
CA LYS A 224 -10.58 18.52 1.17
C LYS A 224 -9.85 17.24 1.56
N THR A 225 -8.75 16.90 0.89
CA THR A 225 -7.93 15.73 1.25
C THR A 225 -7.27 15.96 2.61
N ILE A 226 -7.71 15.17 3.59
CA ILE A 226 -7.19 15.16 4.97
C ILE A 226 -6.64 13.79 5.38
N SER A 227 -6.58 12.85 4.42
CA SER A 227 -6.14 11.47 4.63
C SER A 227 -4.80 11.19 3.95
N PHE A 228 -3.95 10.45 4.64
CA PHE A 228 -2.66 10.00 4.17
C PHE A 228 -2.42 8.54 4.56
N ARG A 229 -1.52 7.88 3.84
CA ARG A 229 -1.12 6.50 4.09
C ARG A 229 0.33 6.43 4.51
N VAL A 230 0.62 5.49 5.41
CA VAL A 230 1.97 5.11 5.80
C VAL A 230 2.12 3.60 5.60
N GLU A 231 3.09 3.20 4.78
CA GLU A 231 3.41 1.79 4.51
C GLU A 231 4.63 1.36 5.32
N GLY A 232 4.55 0.22 6.02
CA GLY A 232 5.63 -0.31 6.86
C GLY A 232 5.27 -1.64 7.52
N ASN A 233 5.91 -1.94 8.66
CA ASN A 233 5.63 -3.13 9.45
C ASN A 233 4.82 -2.78 10.70
N LEU A 234 3.66 -3.42 10.87
CA LEU A 234 2.83 -3.32 12.06
C LEU A 234 3.17 -4.43 13.07
N PHE A 235 3.33 -4.03 14.34
CA PHE A 235 3.65 -4.89 15.47
C PHE A 235 2.60 -4.72 16.57
N PRO A 236 1.62 -5.64 16.66
CA PRO A 236 0.64 -5.62 17.73
C PRO A 236 1.26 -5.97 19.08
N ALA A 237 0.71 -5.40 20.17
CA ALA A 237 1.20 -5.65 21.52
C ALA A 237 1.02 -7.12 21.98
N LYS A 238 0.04 -7.83 21.40
CA LYS A 238 -0.09 -9.29 21.53
C LYS A 238 0.53 -9.91 20.29
N GLN A 239 1.47 -10.85 20.47
CA GLN A 239 2.17 -11.48 19.35
C GLN A 239 1.17 -12.17 18.41
N THR A 240 1.16 -11.68 17.18
CA THR A 240 0.64 -12.36 15.99
C THR A 240 1.72 -12.29 14.93
N ASP A 241 1.71 -13.19 13.95
CA ASP A 241 2.66 -13.16 12.85
C ASP A 241 2.64 -11.79 12.16
N SER A 242 3.78 -11.10 12.15
CA SER A 242 3.94 -9.82 11.44
C SER A 242 4.15 -10.08 9.96
N LYS A 243 3.40 -9.38 9.10
CA LYS A 243 3.62 -9.45 7.65
C LYS A 243 4.38 -8.20 7.16
N PRO A 244 5.42 -8.37 6.32
CA PRO A 244 6.01 -7.26 5.58
C PRO A 244 4.99 -6.60 4.64
N GLY A 245 5.08 -5.27 4.47
CA GLY A 245 4.27 -4.53 3.49
C GLY A 245 2.86 -4.18 3.96
N ASP A 246 2.66 -4.03 5.27
CA ASP A 246 1.38 -3.58 5.81
C ASP A 246 1.26 -2.05 5.67
N PHE A 247 0.04 -1.52 5.81
CA PHE A 247 -0.17 -0.08 5.76
C PHE A 247 -1.21 0.40 6.76
N VAL A 248 -1.19 1.70 7.03
CA VAL A 248 -2.19 2.36 7.87
C VAL A 248 -2.68 3.61 7.15
N ASN A 249 -4.00 3.77 7.07
CA ASN A 249 -4.61 5.01 6.62
C ASN A 249 -4.86 5.89 7.84
N LEU A 250 -4.50 7.16 7.74
CA LEU A 250 -4.58 8.15 8.80
C LEU A 250 -5.32 9.38 8.27
N SER A 251 -6.28 9.90 9.03
CA SER A 251 -6.96 11.16 8.70
C SER A 251 -6.80 12.17 9.82
N ALA A 252 -6.38 13.37 9.44
CA ALA A 252 -6.23 14.53 10.32
C ALA A 252 -7.49 15.40 10.30
N GLU A 253 -7.55 16.41 11.17
CA GLU A 253 -8.71 17.31 11.27
C GLU A 253 -8.73 18.40 10.18
N SER A 254 -7.59 18.65 9.52
CA SER A 254 -7.46 19.61 8.42
C SER A 254 -6.29 19.26 7.51
N ILE A 255 -6.23 19.89 6.33
CA ILE A 255 -5.10 19.75 5.40
C ILE A 255 -3.78 20.24 6.01
N ASN A 256 -3.80 21.28 6.84
CA ASN A 256 -2.61 21.79 7.54
C ASN A 256 -2.12 20.78 8.59
N GLU A 257 -3.03 20.16 9.34
CA GLU A 257 -2.67 19.09 10.28
C GLU A 257 -2.16 17.86 9.53
N MET A 258 -2.80 17.46 8.43
CA MET A 258 -2.31 16.36 7.58
C MET A 258 -0.88 16.66 7.08
N ALA A 259 -0.61 17.87 6.61
CA ALA A 259 0.72 18.28 6.16
C ALA A 259 1.75 18.20 7.29
N LYS A 260 1.41 18.66 8.50
CA LYS A 260 2.28 18.48 9.68
C LYS A 260 2.56 17.01 9.94
N TRP A 261 1.55 16.14 9.89
CA TRP A 261 1.76 14.71 10.10
C TRP A 261 2.63 14.06 9.03
N LEU A 262 2.39 14.36 7.74
CA LEU A 262 3.25 13.90 6.64
C LEU A 262 4.72 14.28 6.89
N ILE A 263 4.98 15.55 7.23
CA ILE A 263 6.32 16.04 7.54
C ILE A 263 6.88 15.36 8.79
N GLY A 264 6.07 15.14 9.81
CA GLY A 264 6.47 14.44 11.03
C GLY A 264 6.93 13.00 10.74
N PHE A 265 6.23 12.29 9.85
CA PHE A 265 6.68 10.99 9.35
C PHE A 265 7.96 11.12 8.52
N PHE A 266 8.03 12.09 7.60
CA PHE A 266 9.23 12.30 6.76
C PHE A 266 10.47 12.55 7.61
N ASP A 267 10.37 13.42 8.60
CA ASP A 267 11.45 13.78 9.52
C ASP A 267 11.84 12.59 10.42
N SER A 268 10.85 11.88 10.98
CA SER A 268 11.10 10.76 11.91
C SER A 268 11.76 9.56 11.24
N PHE A 269 11.41 9.30 9.98
CA PHE A 269 11.93 8.17 9.20
C PHE A 269 13.01 8.57 8.20
N LYS A 270 13.43 9.85 8.19
CA LYS A 270 14.43 10.43 7.27
C LYS A 270 14.11 10.19 5.79
N MET A 271 12.84 10.32 5.42
CA MET A 271 12.37 10.05 4.06
C MET A 271 12.55 11.28 3.19
N TYR A 272 12.79 11.07 1.89
CA TYR A 272 12.71 12.14 0.88
C TYR A 272 13.66 13.33 1.09
N GLY A 273 14.78 13.10 1.80
CA GLY A 273 15.79 14.11 2.19
C GLY A 273 15.50 14.89 3.47
N ARG A 274 14.32 14.68 4.06
CA ARG A 274 13.95 15.24 5.36
C ARG A 274 14.75 14.59 6.50
N PRO A 275 14.99 15.29 7.63
CA PRO A 275 14.46 16.60 8.00
C PRO A 275 15.21 17.81 7.39
N LYS A 276 16.29 17.60 6.62
CA LYS A 276 17.08 18.70 6.07
C LYS A 276 16.28 19.50 5.05
N GLU A 277 15.82 18.85 3.99
CA GLU A 277 15.01 19.48 2.94
C GLU A 277 14.24 18.41 2.16
N LEU A 278 13.09 18.77 1.62
CA LEU A 278 12.36 17.85 0.74
C LEU A 278 13.00 17.90 -0.65
N LEU A 279 13.53 16.78 -1.12
CA LEU A 279 14.25 16.70 -2.39
C LEU A 279 13.34 16.92 -3.59
N TYR A 280 13.91 17.51 -4.64
CA TYR A 280 13.30 17.68 -5.96
C TYR A 280 14.31 17.30 -7.04
N ASP A 281 14.56 16.00 -7.20
CA ASP A 281 15.52 15.48 -8.16
C ASP A 281 14.96 14.22 -8.82
N PHE A 282 14.89 14.23 -10.16
CA PHE A 282 14.38 13.11 -10.94
C PHE A 282 15.34 11.93 -11.03
N LYS A 283 16.62 12.13 -10.67
CA LYS A 283 17.69 11.14 -10.75
C LYS A 283 18.09 10.55 -9.40
N ASP A 284 17.73 11.20 -8.30
CA ASP A 284 18.01 10.72 -6.95
C ASP A 284 16.92 9.73 -6.51
N PRO A 285 17.24 8.43 -6.27
CA PRO A 285 16.29 7.42 -5.82
C PRO A 285 15.56 7.72 -4.51
N ILE A 286 16.12 8.61 -3.68
CA ILE A 286 15.52 9.03 -2.41
C ILE A 286 14.49 10.14 -2.65
N SER A 287 14.57 10.88 -3.76
CA SER A 287 13.62 11.95 -4.05
C SER A 287 12.21 11.40 -4.32
N PRO A 288 11.16 12.08 -3.86
CA PRO A 288 9.78 11.72 -4.21
C PRO A 288 9.49 11.94 -5.71
N PHE A 289 10.40 12.62 -6.44
CA PHE A 289 10.30 12.84 -7.89
C PHE A 289 11.18 11.87 -8.70
N PHE A 290 11.81 10.88 -8.07
CA PHE A 290 12.63 9.92 -8.77
C PHE A 290 11.88 9.25 -9.92
N ALA A 291 12.52 9.22 -11.10
CA ALA A 291 12.01 8.58 -12.31
C ALA A 291 10.64 9.10 -12.80
N VAL A 292 10.17 10.26 -12.32
CA VAL A 292 8.99 10.92 -12.91
C VAL A 292 9.33 11.29 -14.35
N PRO A 293 8.47 10.96 -15.33
CA PRO A 293 8.67 11.37 -16.70
C PRO A 293 8.73 12.90 -16.81
N THR A 294 9.94 13.43 -17.00
CA THR A 294 10.14 14.81 -17.45
C THR A 294 9.97 14.78 -18.96
N GLY A 295 8.84 15.26 -19.47
CA GLY A 295 8.53 15.24 -20.89
C GLY A 295 9.76 15.57 -21.75
N ARG A 296 10.08 14.66 -22.67
CA ARG A 296 10.91 14.96 -23.84
C ARG A 296 9.98 15.29 -24.99
#